data_AF-A0A418NNF9-F1
#
_entry.id   AF-A0A418NNF9-F1
#
_cell.length_a   1.000
_cell.length_b   1.000
_cell.length_c   1.000
_cell.angle_alpha   90.00
_cell.angle_beta   90.00
_cell.angle_gamma   90.00
#
_symmetry.space_group_name_H-M   'P 1'
#
loop_
_entity.id
_entity.type
_entity.pdbx_description
1 polymer ?
#
loop_
_entity_poly.entity_id
_entity_poly.type
_entity_poly.pdbx_seq_one_letter_code
_entity_poly.pdbx_strand_id
1 'polypeptide(L)'
;MTDRRQFITGSAALVAASTIPASVAAAPADRTEWDAAMRKMQEADAACDAYYRNVVQPLEDALEARLRSNGVTKGTAQYDEKRREVVAKAHDYHAAHDELERLCDVFCDAQSALLDMPAPDAEALRWKLDKVLEPCHGGTQSWSWSYVAQTVEDYRRLLG
;
A
#
# COMPACT_ATOMS: atom_id res chain seq x y z
N MET A 1 71.35 24.83 29.01
CA MET A 1 71.27 26.30 29.22
C MET A 1 69.80 26.65 29.45
N THR A 2 69.52 27.16 30.65
CA THR A 2 68.39 28.02 31.06
C THR A 2 66.96 27.44 31.13
N ASP A 3 66.72 26.79 32.26
CA ASP A 3 65.66 27.03 33.27
C ASP A 3 64.50 28.03 33.00
N ARG A 4 63.30 27.58 33.41
CA ARG A 4 62.28 28.26 34.26
C ARG A 4 61.31 29.34 33.73
N ARG A 5 60.01 29.03 33.96
CA ARG A 5 58.89 29.81 34.56
C ARG A 5 57.65 29.95 33.66
N GLN A 6 56.58 29.22 34.03
CA GLN A 6 55.35 29.72 34.66
C GLN A 6 54.46 30.55 33.72
N PHE A 7 53.24 30.07 33.46
CA PHE A 7 52.02 30.76 33.91
C PHE A 7 50.78 29.86 33.74
N ILE A 8 50.02 29.70 34.83
CA ILE A 8 48.70 29.08 34.90
C ILE A 8 47.66 30.17 34.58
N THR A 9 46.76 29.96 33.61
CA THR A 9 45.38 30.48 33.61
C THR A 9 44.66 29.79 32.44
N GLY A 10 43.73 28.87 32.67
CA GLY A 10 42.36 29.19 33.07
C GLY A 10 41.49 29.32 31.81
N SER A 11 40.68 28.32 31.50
CA SER A 11 39.56 28.45 30.56
C SER A 11 38.47 27.47 30.95
N ALA A 12 37.30 28.06 31.21
CA ALA A 12 36.12 27.47 31.79
C ALA A 12 35.55 26.33 30.94
N ALA A 13 35.01 25.32 31.61
CA ALA A 13 34.10 24.38 30.99
C ALA A 13 32.82 25.13 30.58
N LEU A 14 32.63 25.32 29.28
CA LEU A 14 31.34 25.71 28.71
C LEU A 14 30.42 24.49 28.78
N VAL A 15 29.50 24.49 29.73
CA VAL A 15 28.32 23.62 29.68
C VAL A 15 27.44 24.17 28.56
N ALA A 16 27.59 23.61 27.36
CA ALA A 16 26.64 23.84 26.29
C ALA A 16 25.31 23.22 26.73
N ALA A 17 24.38 24.05 27.17
CA ALA A 17 22.99 23.65 27.34
C ALA A 17 22.47 23.28 25.95
N SER A 18 22.41 21.98 25.66
CA SER A 18 21.74 21.45 24.47
C SER A 18 20.29 21.86 24.55
N THR A 19 19.92 22.95 23.89
CA THR A 19 18.53 23.27 23.60
C THR A 19 18.01 22.12 22.74
N ILE A 20 17.20 21.25 23.36
CA ILE A 20 16.38 20.29 22.63
C ILE A 20 15.56 21.13 21.64
N PRO A 21 15.73 20.99 20.31
CA PRO A 21 14.88 21.70 19.38
C PRO A 21 13.45 21.29 19.70
N ALA A 22 12.60 22.29 19.98
CA ALA A 22 11.17 22.08 20.11
C ALA A 22 10.73 21.30 18.86
N SER A 23 10.11 20.13 19.08
CA SER A 23 9.56 19.33 18.00
C SER A 23 8.68 20.25 17.16
N VAL A 24 9.07 20.49 15.91
CA VAL A 24 8.23 21.23 14.98
C VAL A 24 6.99 20.38 14.83
N ALA A 25 5.88 20.82 15.42
CA ALA A 25 4.61 20.15 15.27
C ALA A 25 4.38 19.99 13.77
N ALA A 26 4.34 18.75 13.29
CA ALA A 26 4.06 18.44 11.90
C ALA A 26 2.79 19.21 11.51
N ALA A 27 2.84 19.91 10.37
CA ALA A 27 1.69 20.65 9.88
C ALA A 27 0.46 19.73 9.85
N PRO A 28 -0.73 20.22 10.27
CA PRO A 28 -1.94 19.40 10.23
C PRO A 28 -2.17 18.93 8.80
N ALA A 29 -2.39 17.62 8.64
CA ALA A 29 -2.61 17.05 7.31
C ALA A 29 -3.90 17.62 6.69
N ASP A 30 -3.89 17.88 5.39
CA ASP A 30 -5.03 18.49 4.69
C ASP A 30 -6.14 17.45 4.44
N ARG A 31 -7.27 17.62 5.13
CA ARG A 31 -8.45 16.76 4.97
C ARG A 31 -9.00 16.80 3.54
N THR A 32 -8.95 17.95 2.87
CA THR A 32 -9.47 18.10 1.50
C THR A 32 -8.64 17.29 0.51
N GLU A 33 -7.32 17.31 0.66
CA GLU A 33 -6.41 16.52 -0.16
C GLU A 33 -6.61 15.03 0.10
N TRP A 34 -6.72 14.64 1.37
CA TRP A 34 -6.97 13.24 1.75
C TRP A 34 -8.30 12.72 1.20
N ASP A 35 -9.37 13.50 1.29
CA ASP A 35 -10.68 13.15 0.74
C ASP A 35 -10.66 13.05 -0.80
N ALA A 36 -9.82 13.85 -1.47
CA ALA A 36 -9.60 13.71 -2.92
C ALA A 36 -8.86 12.42 -3.27
N ALA A 37 -7.81 12.08 -2.53
CA ALA A 37 -7.07 10.82 -2.72
C ALA A 37 -7.93 9.59 -2.41
N MET A 38 -8.75 9.64 -1.36
CA MET A 38 -9.72 8.61 -1.02
C MET A 38 -10.71 8.37 -2.16
N ARG A 39 -11.31 9.44 -2.71
CA ARG A 39 -12.22 9.32 -3.85
C ARG A 39 -11.53 8.70 -5.06
N LYS A 40 -10.31 9.11 -5.38
CA LYS A 40 -9.54 8.53 -6.49
C LYS A 40 -9.32 7.02 -6.30
N MET A 41 -8.95 6.59 -5.10
CA MET A 41 -8.78 5.16 -4.79
C MET A 41 -10.11 4.41 -4.94
N GLN A 42 -11.21 4.95 -4.41
CA GLN A 42 -12.55 4.33 -4.52
C GLN A 42 -13.05 4.23 -5.96
N GLU A 43 -12.80 5.25 -6.78
CA GLU A 43 -13.13 5.24 -8.21
C GLU A 43 -12.32 4.18 -8.97
N ALA A 44 -11.03 4.04 -8.67
CA ALA A 44 -10.17 3.01 -9.26
C ALA A 44 -10.58 1.59 -8.84
N ASP A 45 -10.90 1.40 -7.56
CA ASP A 45 -11.44 0.15 -7.02
C ASP A 45 -12.74 -0.23 -7.76
N ALA A 46 -13.70 0.70 -7.81
CA ALA A 46 -14.97 0.49 -8.49
C ALA A 46 -14.80 0.18 -10.00
N ALA A 47 -13.83 0.81 -10.68
CA ALA A 47 -13.53 0.54 -12.07
C ALA A 47 -12.96 -0.86 -12.28
N CYS A 48 -12.00 -1.27 -11.45
CA CYS A 48 -11.44 -2.62 -11.46
C CYS A 48 -12.54 -3.67 -11.23
N ASP A 49 -13.34 -3.48 -10.18
CA ASP A 49 -14.47 -4.33 -9.81
C ASP A 49 -15.52 -4.45 -10.92
N ALA A 50 -15.88 -3.33 -11.54
CA ALA A 50 -16.83 -3.30 -12.63
C ALA A 50 -16.29 -4.01 -13.88
N TYR A 51 -15.00 -3.83 -14.18
CA TYR A 51 -14.36 -4.49 -15.32
C TYR A 51 -14.28 -6.00 -15.10
N TYR A 52 -13.85 -6.44 -13.91
CA TYR A 52 -13.81 -7.85 -13.55
C TYR A 52 -15.19 -8.50 -13.71
N ARG A 53 -16.22 -7.91 -13.10
CA ARG A 53 -17.59 -8.47 -13.14
C ARG A 53 -18.19 -8.53 -14.54
N ASN A 54 -17.97 -7.51 -15.36
CA ASN A 54 -18.65 -7.37 -16.65
C ASN A 54 -17.89 -7.96 -17.84
N VAL A 55 -16.56 -8.12 -17.72
CA VAL A 55 -15.70 -8.57 -18.83
C VAL A 55 -14.98 -9.86 -18.47
N VAL A 56 -14.22 -9.88 -17.37
CA VAL A 56 -13.36 -11.02 -17.03
C VAL A 56 -14.15 -12.22 -16.54
N GLN A 57 -15.07 -12.04 -15.58
CA GLN A 57 -15.86 -13.13 -15.01
C GLN A 57 -16.67 -13.90 -16.07
N PRO A 58 -17.36 -13.26 -17.04
CA PRO A 58 -18.02 -13.98 -18.13
C PRO A 58 -17.07 -14.81 -19.00
N LEU A 59 -15.85 -14.31 -19.25
CA LEU A 59 -14.83 -15.04 -20.01
C LEU A 59 -14.31 -16.25 -19.22
N GLU A 60 -14.09 -16.10 -17.92
CA GLU A 60 -13.72 -17.20 -17.03
C GLU A 60 -14.82 -18.26 -16.95
N ASP A 61 -16.08 -17.84 -16.81
CA ASP A 61 -17.23 -18.75 -16.79
C ASP A 61 -17.37 -19.53 -18.11
N ALA A 62 -17.17 -18.87 -19.24
CA ALA A 62 -17.18 -19.49 -20.56
C ALA A 62 -16.01 -20.47 -20.74
N LEU A 63 -14.82 -20.12 -20.25
CA LEU A 63 -13.64 -21.00 -20.23
C LEU A 63 -13.91 -22.26 -19.39
N GLU A 64 -14.44 -22.10 -18.18
CA GLU A 64 -14.80 -23.20 -17.29
C GLU A 64 -15.90 -24.09 -17.87
N ALA A 65 -16.90 -23.51 -18.54
CA ALA A 65 -17.92 -24.26 -19.26
C ALA A 65 -17.27 -25.11 -20.37
N ARG A 66 -16.36 -24.53 -21.15
CA ARG A 66 -15.66 -25.23 -22.23
C ARG A 66 -14.75 -26.34 -21.73
N LEU A 67 -14.03 -26.13 -20.62
CA LEU A 67 -13.20 -27.16 -19.99
C LEU A 67 -14.05 -28.34 -19.52
N ARG A 68 -15.19 -28.05 -18.88
CA ARG A 68 -16.17 -29.08 -18.50
C ARG A 68 -16.72 -29.85 -19.70
N SER A 69 -17.07 -29.16 -20.80
CA SER A 69 -17.52 -29.82 -22.04
C SER A 69 -16.44 -30.73 -22.66
N ASN A 70 -15.15 -30.43 -22.44
CA ASN A 70 -14.04 -31.29 -22.85
C ASN A 70 -13.78 -32.46 -21.88
N GLY A 71 -14.64 -32.67 -20.87
CA GLY A 71 -14.50 -33.73 -19.88
C GLY A 71 -13.42 -33.48 -18.82
N VAL A 72 -12.94 -32.24 -18.69
CA VAL A 72 -11.85 -31.87 -17.78
C VAL A 72 -12.41 -31.06 -16.61
N THR A 73 -12.11 -31.50 -15.39
CA THR A 73 -12.60 -30.88 -14.15
C THR A 73 -11.43 -30.30 -13.35
N LYS A 74 -11.66 -29.16 -12.68
CA LYS A 74 -10.68 -28.51 -11.79
C LYS A 74 -10.16 -29.49 -10.74
N GLY A 75 -8.84 -29.50 -10.53
CA GLY A 75 -8.15 -30.41 -9.60
C GLY A 75 -7.75 -31.76 -10.18
N THR A 76 -8.03 -32.02 -11.46
CA THR A 76 -7.47 -33.19 -12.17
C THR A 76 -6.09 -32.87 -12.74
N ALA A 77 -5.24 -33.89 -12.90
CA ALA A 77 -3.89 -33.72 -13.47
C ALA A 77 -3.91 -33.12 -14.90
N GLN A 78 -5.02 -33.27 -15.62
CA GLN A 78 -5.20 -32.80 -17.00
C GLN A 78 -5.72 -31.37 -17.09
N TYR A 79 -6.19 -30.79 -15.98
CA TYR A 79 -6.89 -29.49 -15.98
C TYR A 79 -5.97 -28.34 -16.35
N ASP A 80 -4.80 -28.22 -15.73
CA ASP A 80 -3.91 -27.08 -15.97
C ASP A 80 -3.36 -27.06 -17.40
N GLU A 81 -3.05 -28.23 -17.95
CA GLU A 81 -2.60 -28.37 -19.33
C GLU A 81 -3.71 -27.99 -20.31
N LYS A 82 -4.92 -28.54 -20.13
CA LYS A 82 -6.05 -28.23 -21.02
C LYS A 82 -6.47 -26.77 -20.92
N ARG A 83 -6.47 -26.20 -19.72
CA ARG A 83 -6.73 -24.78 -19.49
C ARG A 83 -5.75 -23.90 -20.26
N ARG A 84 -4.45 -24.18 -20.16
CA ARG A 84 -3.42 -23.47 -20.95
C ARG A 84 -3.67 -23.57 -22.45
N GLU A 85 -4.01 -24.74 -22.96
CA GLU A 85 -4.31 -24.93 -24.40
C GLU A 85 -5.53 -24.11 -24.86
N VAL A 86 -6.60 -24.09 -24.07
CA VAL A 86 -7.83 -23.35 -24.41
C VAL A 86 -7.59 -21.83 -24.31
N VAL A 87 -6.92 -21.37 -23.26
CA VAL A 87 -6.57 -19.97 -23.05
C VAL A 87 -5.65 -19.44 -24.16
N ALA A 88 -4.64 -20.21 -24.57
CA ALA A 88 -3.74 -19.84 -25.66
C ALA A 88 -4.46 -19.59 -27.00
N LYS A 89 -5.68 -20.11 -27.17
CA LYS A 89 -6.51 -19.92 -28.37
C LYS A 89 -7.55 -18.81 -28.19
N ALA A 90 -7.67 -18.21 -27.01
CA ALA A 90 -8.65 -17.18 -26.68
C ALA A 90 -7.95 -15.83 -26.53
N HIS A 91 -7.75 -15.12 -27.65
CA HIS A 91 -7.07 -13.82 -27.66
C HIS A 91 -7.76 -12.78 -26.75
N ASP A 92 -9.09 -12.79 -26.71
CA ASP A 92 -9.87 -11.88 -25.86
C ASP A 92 -9.66 -12.13 -24.36
N TYR A 93 -9.25 -13.34 -23.97
CA TYR A 93 -8.97 -13.68 -22.57
C TYR A 93 -7.70 -12.97 -22.08
N HIS A 94 -6.62 -13.04 -22.85
CA HIS A 94 -5.37 -12.37 -22.49
C HIS A 94 -5.54 -10.86 -22.47
N ALA A 95 -6.13 -10.28 -23.51
CA ALA A 95 -6.36 -8.84 -23.57
C ALA A 95 -7.23 -8.32 -22.40
N ALA A 96 -8.24 -9.09 -21.99
CA ALA A 96 -9.07 -8.74 -20.83
C ALA A 96 -8.28 -8.81 -19.51
N HIS A 97 -7.44 -9.82 -19.33
CA HIS A 97 -6.60 -9.92 -18.12
C HIS A 97 -5.53 -8.83 -18.07
N ASP A 98 -4.91 -8.47 -19.20
CA ASP A 98 -3.94 -7.37 -19.27
C ASP A 98 -4.58 -6.02 -18.89
N GLU A 99 -5.81 -5.76 -19.34
CA GLU A 99 -6.55 -4.56 -18.95
C GLU A 99 -6.99 -4.58 -17.49
N LEU A 100 -7.38 -5.75 -16.96
CA LEU A 100 -7.67 -5.90 -15.53
C LEU A 100 -6.41 -5.62 -14.69
N GLU A 101 -5.26 -6.17 -15.08
CA GLU A 101 -3.97 -5.91 -14.42
C GLU A 101 -3.66 -4.41 -14.41
N ARG A 102 -3.81 -3.73 -15.55
CA ARG A 102 -3.64 -2.27 -15.64
C ARG A 102 -4.58 -1.50 -14.71
N LEU A 103 -5.83 -1.94 -14.53
CA LEU A 103 -6.79 -1.30 -13.61
C LEU A 103 -6.42 -1.58 -12.14
N CYS A 104 -5.98 -2.79 -11.83
CA CYS A 104 -5.43 -3.15 -10.52
C CYS A 104 -4.22 -2.27 -10.18
N ASP A 105 -3.30 -2.03 -11.13
CA ASP A 105 -2.15 -1.15 -10.92
C ASP A 105 -2.59 0.28 -10.57
N VAL A 106 -3.57 0.82 -11.27
CA VAL A 106 -4.12 2.17 -10.96
C VAL A 106 -4.75 2.22 -9.56
N PHE A 107 -5.44 1.17 -9.15
CA PHE A 107 -5.98 1.05 -7.80
C PHE A 107 -4.87 0.97 -6.75
N CYS A 108 -3.88 0.11 -6.96
CA CYS A 108 -2.72 -0.05 -6.08
C CYS A 108 -1.96 1.28 -5.93
N ASP A 109 -1.68 1.99 -7.02
CA ASP A 109 -1.02 3.29 -7.01
C ASP A 109 -1.82 4.32 -6.19
N ALA A 110 -3.14 4.38 -6.38
CA ALA A 110 -4.00 5.29 -5.64
C ALA A 110 -4.07 4.95 -4.14
N GLN A 111 -4.13 3.67 -3.80
CA GLN A 111 -4.14 3.20 -2.42
C GLN A 111 -2.80 3.48 -1.72
N SER A 112 -1.68 3.19 -2.40
CA SER A 112 -0.34 3.49 -1.91
C SER A 112 -0.17 4.98 -1.62
N ALA A 113 -0.58 5.85 -2.55
CA ALA A 113 -0.52 7.30 -2.34
C ALA A 113 -1.34 7.73 -1.11
N LEU A 114 -2.53 7.17 -0.91
CA LEU A 114 -3.39 7.49 0.23
C LEU A 114 -2.81 7.00 1.58
N LEU A 115 -2.16 5.83 1.59
CA LEU A 115 -1.50 5.30 2.79
C LEU A 115 -0.27 6.12 3.20
N ASP A 116 0.46 6.66 2.22
CA ASP A 116 1.60 7.56 2.43
C ASP A 116 1.20 8.94 2.95
N MET A 117 0.00 9.44 2.62
CA MET A 117 -0.47 10.74 3.09
C MET A 117 -0.77 10.74 4.59
N PRO A 118 -0.29 11.68 5.41
CA PRO A 118 -0.63 11.72 6.84
C PRO A 118 -2.14 11.79 7.07
N ALA A 119 -2.66 11.03 8.05
CA ALA A 119 -4.09 10.99 8.35
C ALA A 119 -4.56 12.34 8.95
N PRO A 120 -5.56 13.02 8.37
CA PRO A 120 -6.02 14.32 8.88
C PRO A 120 -6.62 14.24 10.30
N ASP A 121 -7.23 13.12 10.67
CA ASP A 121 -7.93 12.93 11.95
C ASP A 121 -8.05 11.45 12.32
N ALA A 122 -8.67 11.19 13.47
CA ALA A 122 -8.83 9.86 14.03
C ALA A 122 -9.68 8.92 13.14
N GLU A 123 -10.59 9.45 12.33
CA GLU A 123 -11.39 8.63 11.42
C GLU A 123 -10.53 8.12 10.26
N ALA A 124 -9.73 9.01 9.65
CA ALA A 124 -8.79 8.62 8.61
C ALA A 124 -7.72 7.66 9.13
N LEU A 125 -7.23 7.87 10.37
CA LEU A 125 -6.32 6.93 11.03
C LEU A 125 -6.97 5.56 11.22
N ARG A 126 -8.23 5.51 11.69
CA ARG A 126 -8.94 4.25 11.85
C ARG A 126 -9.04 3.51 10.51
N TRP A 127 -9.36 4.20 9.43
CA TRP A 127 -9.38 3.60 8.09
C TRP A 127 -8.03 2.98 7.72
N LYS A 128 -6.91 3.69 7.96
CA LYS A 128 -5.57 3.15 7.69
C LYS A 128 -5.26 1.93 8.54
N LEU A 129 -5.61 1.95 9.83
CA LEU A 129 -5.41 0.82 10.73
C LEU A 129 -6.21 -0.40 10.28
N ASP A 130 -7.47 -0.20 9.91
CA ASP A 130 -8.32 -1.28 9.39
C ASP A 130 -7.72 -1.91 8.12
N LYS A 131 -7.10 -1.10 7.26
CA LYS A 131 -6.40 -1.58 6.06
C LYS A 131 -5.08 -2.29 6.36
N VAL A 132 -4.22 -1.71 7.19
CA VAL A 132 -2.94 -2.32 7.54
C VAL A 132 -3.12 -3.64 8.29
N LEU A 133 -4.17 -3.74 9.10
CA LEU A 133 -4.50 -4.90 9.92
C LEU A 133 -5.51 -5.86 9.26
N GLU A 134 -5.88 -5.61 8.00
CA GLU A 134 -6.83 -6.45 7.28
C GLU A 134 -6.33 -7.92 7.22
N PRO A 135 -7.12 -8.90 7.69
CA PRO A 135 -6.70 -10.29 7.72
C PRO A 135 -6.40 -10.84 6.32
N CYS A 136 -5.24 -11.46 6.15
CA CYS A 136 -4.81 -12.10 4.92
C CYS A 136 -4.01 -13.36 5.25
N HIS A 137 -4.48 -14.53 4.79
CA HIS A 137 -3.80 -15.83 4.92
C HIS A 137 -3.24 -16.16 6.33
N GLY A 138 -4.01 -15.90 7.38
CA GLY A 138 -3.59 -16.18 8.77
C GLY A 138 -2.67 -15.13 9.40
N GLY A 139 -2.43 -14.01 8.71
CA GLY A 139 -1.76 -12.82 9.21
C GLY A 139 -2.44 -11.55 8.69
N THR A 140 -1.66 -10.49 8.49
CA THR A 140 -2.09 -9.27 7.79
C THR A 140 -1.47 -9.24 6.39
N GLN A 141 -1.95 -8.35 5.53
CA GLN A 141 -1.31 -8.14 4.22
C GLN A 141 0.17 -7.73 4.36
N SER A 142 0.96 -8.01 3.32
CA SER A 142 2.36 -7.61 3.23
C SER A 142 2.48 -6.17 2.77
N TRP A 143 2.60 -5.24 3.72
CA TRP A 143 2.74 -3.81 3.44
C TRP A 143 4.20 -3.36 3.41
N SER A 144 4.49 -2.35 2.59
CA SER A 144 5.76 -1.62 2.69
C SER A 144 5.91 -1.00 4.09
N TRP A 145 7.14 -1.01 4.62
CA TRP A 145 7.42 -0.42 5.93
C TRP A 145 7.05 1.07 6.00
N SER A 146 7.18 1.80 4.88
CA SER A 146 6.78 3.22 4.78
C SER A 146 5.34 3.45 5.22
N TYR A 147 4.39 2.63 4.75
CA TYR A 147 2.97 2.74 5.09
C TYR A 147 2.70 2.46 6.58
N VAL A 148 3.36 1.43 7.11
CA VAL A 148 3.27 1.07 8.52
C VAL A 148 3.84 2.18 9.40
N ALA A 149 5.02 2.70 9.03
CA ALA A 149 5.67 3.80 9.74
C ALA A 149 4.81 5.06 9.75
N GLN A 150 4.27 5.48 8.61
CA GLN A 150 3.37 6.63 8.51
C GLN A 150 2.11 6.43 9.37
N THR A 151 1.51 5.23 9.36
CA THR A 151 0.33 4.93 10.17
C THR A 151 0.63 4.98 11.68
N VAL A 152 1.82 4.52 12.09
CA VAL A 152 2.29 4.63 13.47
C VAL A 152 2.58 6.09 13.86
N GLU A 153 3.12 6.90 12.95
CA GLU A 153 3.29 8.33 13.16
C GLU A 153 1.95 9.05 13.32
N ASP A 154 0.97 8.71 12.49
CA ASP A 154 -0.40 9.21 12.59
C ASP A 154 -1.05 8.82 13.93
N TYR A 155 -0.85 7.57 14.38
CA TYR A 155 -1.27 7.12 15.70
C TYR A 155 -0.68 7.98 16.82
N ARG A 156 0.64 8.17 16.83
CA ARG A 156 1.33 8.97 17.86
C ARG A 156 0.87 10.42 17.86
N ARG A 157 0.62 10.99 16.67
CA ARG A 157 0.19 12.38 16.52
C ARG A 157 -1.25 12.59 16.97
N LEU A 158 -2.15 11.66 16.66
CA LEU A 158 -3.58 11.82 16.86
C LEU A 158 -4.09 11.25 18.18
N LEU A 159 -3.44 10.22 18.72
CA LEU A 159 -3.91 9.48 19.90
C LEU A 159 -2.92 9.46 21.08
N GLY A 160 -1.65 9.82 20.87
CA GLY A 160 -0.60 9.93 21.92
C GLY A 160 0.26 8.68 22.08
#